data_AF-A0A2E8S069-F1
#
_entry.id   AF-A0A2E8S069-F1
#
_cell.length_a   1.000
_cell.length_b   1.000
_cell.length_c   1.000
_cell.angle_alpha   90.00
_cell.angle_beta   90.00
_cell.angle_gamma   90.00
#
_symmetry.space_group_name_H-M   'P 1'
#
loop_
_entity.id
_entity.type
_entity.pdbx_description
1 polymer ?
#
loop_
_entity_poly.entity_id
_entity_poly.type
_entity_poly.pdbx_seq_one_letter_code
_entity_poly.pdbx_strand_id
1 'polypeptide(L)'
;MGRISTLIVIVLSAALLWSCSKSGKAPSHEAACKHIIPIICDSAPTPAEKTQCKTEFTEKLAEFTADCAQEIKSKNISPSCIMKAKTMADLEGCEAQAKTKGKKGSGGSAKAKTAEAIDNLDKLYKGAVIYFTSPRVNREGGLIPCQFPDGGAAGGLTPAPGPDGKHPCCGIADADGDGRCDSNPNVWADHAWPVLSFQMTDQHYYAYAVESSGTLGDAKITISAYGDLDCDGVWSTFQKIGFADEGSSRVECSVKGSSAFYVDEELE
;
A
#
# COMPACT_ATOMS: atom_id res chain seq x y z
N MET A 1 5.72 -17.63 44.21
CA MET A 1 5.96 -16.17 44.20
C MET A 1 7.23 -15.84 43.39
N GLY A 2 7.29 -16.17 42.10
CA GLY A 2 8.56 -16.11 41.35
C GLY A 2 8.46 -15.66 39.88
N ARG A 3 7.36 -15.02 39.49
CA ARG A 3 7.17 -14.51 38.12
C ARG A 3 6.85 -13.01 38.02
N ILE A 4 6.42 -12.38 39.11
CA ILE A 4 6.16 -10.94 39.15
C ILE A 4 7.47 -10.14 39.31
N SER A 5 8.50 -10.72 39.96
CA SER A 5 9.81 -10.06 40.11
C SER A 5 10.63 -9.93 38.81
N THR A 6 10.32 -10.68 37.75
CA THR A 6 11.12 -10.60 36.50
C THR A 6 10.67 -9.46 35.59
N LEU A 7 9.44 -8.97 35.72
CA LEU A 7 8.93 -7.82 34.96
C LEU A 7 9.30 -6.47 35.60
N ILE A 8 9.62 -6.44 36.90
CA ILE A 8 10.05 -5.23 37.62
C ILE A 8 11.57 -4.98 37.51
N VAL A 9 12.38 -5.98 37.14
CA VAL A 9 13.86 -5.90 37.17
C VAL A 9 14.51 -5.50 35.83
N ILE A 10 13.75 -5.29 34.75
CA ILE A 10 14.35 -4.97 33.42
C ILE A 10 14.40 -3.45 33.11
N VAL A 11 13.83 -2.57 33.93
CA VAL A 11 13.85 -1.12 33.65
C VAL A 11 14.58 -0.36 34.77
N LEU A 12 15.92 -0.39 34.75
CA LEU A 12 16.77 0.53 35.51
C LEU A 12 18.17 0.56 34.88
N SER A 13 18.30 1.30 33.77
CA SER A 13 19.59 1.65 33.15
C SER A 13 19.43 2.88 32.24
N ALA A 14 19.65 4.06 32.81
CA ALA A 14 20.15 5.34 32.25
C ALA A 14 19.77 5.78 30.81
N ALA A 15 19.24 7.00 30.64
CA ALA A 15 20.03 8.22 30.35
C ALA A 15 19.16 9.47 30.04
N LEU A 16 19.83 10.62 30.12
CA LEU A 16 19.38 12.02 30.18
C LEU A 16 18.79 12.65 28.89
N LEU A 17 17.92 13.65 29.15
CA LEU A 17 17.65 14.93 28.43
C LEU A 17 17.12 14.88 26.98
N TRP A 18 15.88 15.37 26.74
CA TRP A 18 15.64 16.53 25.87
C TRP A 18 14.20 17.10 25.86
N SER A 19 14.13 18.30 25.25
CA SER A 19 13.22 19.44 25.41
C SER A 19 11.81 19.34 24.80
N CYS A 20 10.90 20.18 25.31
CA CYS A 20 9.46 20.30 24.97
C CYS A 20 9.16 21.16 23.72
N SER A 21 8.20 20.74 22.89
CA SER A 21 7.58 21.54 21.82
C SER A 21 6.06 21.28 21.72
N LYS A 22 5.24 22.31 22.01
CA LYS A 22 3.77 22.28 22.02
C LYS A 22 3.19 22.65 20.65
N SER A 23 2.37 21.76 20.06
CA SER A 23 1.24 22.10 19.19
C SER A 23 0.24 20.93 19.23
N GLY A 24 -1.03 21.14 18.89
CA GLY A 24 -2.17 20.21 19.09
C GLY A 24 -2.01 18.84 18.40
N LYS A 25 -1.28 17.95 19.07
CA LYS A 25 -0.71 16.71 18.54
C LYS A 25 -1.43 15.48 19.11
N ALA A 26 -1.31 14.37 18.39
CA ALA A 26 -1.53 13.02 18.91
C ALA A 26 -1.02 12.88 20.36
N PRO A 27 -1.65 12.02 21.20
CA PRO A 27 -1.23 11.84 22.59
C PRO A 27 0.28 11.63 22.64
N SER A 28 0.98 12.45 23.43
CA SER A 28 2.43 12.33 23.57
C SER A 28 2.78 10.96 24.16
N HIS A 29 3.99 10.48 23.89
CA HIS A 29 4.51 9.29 24.57
C HIS A 29 4.39 9.41 26.10
N GLU A 30 4.58 10.62 26.63
CA GLU A 30 4.41 10.90 28.05
C GLU A 30 2.96 10.66 28.54
N ALA A 31 1.95 11.07 27.76
CA ALA A 31 0.55 10.83 28.08
C ALA A 31 0.21 9.34 28.04
N ALA A 32 0.73 8.62 27.05
CA ALA A 32 0.59 7.17 26.93
C ALA A 32 1.22 6.44 28.15
N CYS A 33 2.40 6.87 28.60
CA CYS A 33 3.06 6.28 29.77
C CYS A 33 2.29 6.49 31.08
N LYS A 34 1.69 7.68 31.26
CA LYS A 34 0.82 7.96 32.42
C LYS A 34 -0.44 7.08 32.41
N HIS A 35 -0.96 6.74 31.24
CA HIS A 35 -2.14 5.86 31.07
C HIS A 35 -1.85 4.39 31.43
N ILE A 36 -0.60 3.92 31.25
CA ILE A 36 -0.22 2.53 31.55
C ILE A 36 -0.21 2.22 33.06
N ILE A 37 0.16 3.20 33.90
CA ILE A 37 0.34 3.02 35.35
C ILE A 37 -0.87 2.35 36.06
N PRO A 38 -2.11 2.85 35.90
CA PRO A 38 -3.27 2.20 36.52
C PRO A 38 -3.48 0.77 36.02
N ILE A 39 -3.25 0.50 34.72
CA ILE A 39 -3.39 -0.85 34.13
C ILE A 39 -2.42 -1.83 34.78
N ILE A 40 -1.16 -1.41 34.97
CA ILE A 40 -0.14 -2.23 35.65
C ILE A 40 -0.54 -2.44 37.11
N CYS A 41 -0.82 -1.37 37.86
CA CYS A 41 -1.10 -1.50 39.28
C CYS A 41 -2.39 -2.28 39.58
N ASP A 42 -3.42 -2.18 38.74
CA ASP A 42 -4.66 -2.91 38.95
C ASP A 42 -4.54 -4.42 38.65
N SER A 43 -3.47 -4.84 37.96
CA SER A 43 -3.14 -6.25 37.72
C SER A 43 -2.52 -6.97 38.92
N ALA A 44 -2.11 -6.24 39.97
CA ALA A 44 -1.52 -6.85 41.17
C ALA A 44 -2.54 -7.71 41.94
N PRO A 45 -2.14 -8.86 42.52
CA PRO A 45 -3.07 -9.86 43.02
C PRO A 45 -3.71 -9.50 44.37
N THR A 46 -3.06 -8.67 45.19
CA THR A 46 -3.61 -8.26 46.51
C THR A 46 -3.79 -6.75 46.63
N PRO A 47 -4.75 -6.27 47.47
CA PRO A 47 -4.92 -4.83 47.71
C PRO A 47 -3.70 -4.11 48.28
N ALA A 48 -2.87 -4.82 49.06
CA ALA A 48 -1.64 -4.28 49.62
C ALA A 48 -0.61 -4.00 48.51
N GLU A 49 -0.43 -4.93 47.58
CA GLU A 49 0.47 -4.76 46.43
C GLU A 49 -0.03 -3.68 45.46
N LYS A 50 -1.36 -3.55 45.26
CA LYS A 50 -1.94 -2.45 44.48
C LYS A 50 -1.59 -1.09 45.08
N THR A 51 -1.69 -0.97 46.40
CA THR A 51 -1.35 0.26 47.13
C THR A 51 0.15 0.56 47.03
N GLN A 52 1.00 -0.44 47.25
CA GLN A 52 2.45 -0.29 47.13
C GLN A 52 2.86 0.14 45.72
N CYS A 53 2.32 -0.50 44.68
CA CYS A 53 2.54 -0.13 43.28
C CYS A 53 2.23 1.35 43.03
N LYS A 54 1.06 1.83 43.48
CA LYS A 54 0.66 3.22 43.30
C LYS A 54 1.61 4.19 44.01
N THR A 55 2.07 3.86 45.21
CA THR A 55 3.05 4.67 45.96
C THR A 55 4.39 4.75 45.22
N GLU A 56 4.94 3.61 44.81
CA GLU A 56 6.23 3.55 44.10
C GLU A 56 6.20 4.33 42.78
N PHE A 57 5.12 4.18 42.00
CA PHE A 57 4.96 4.95 40.76
C PHE A 57 4.76 6.44 40.99
N THR A 58 4.19 6.85 42.13
CA THR A 58 4.04 8.27 42.47
C THR A 58 5.40 8.89 42.80
N GLU A 59 6.22 8.20 43.58
CA GLU A 59 7.56 8.67 43.97
C GLU A 59 8.53 8.73 42.78
N LYS A 60 8.39 7.80 41.82
CA LYS A 60 9.29 7.67 40.66
C LYS A 60 8.63 8.02 39.33
N LEU A 61 7.55 8.79 39.33
CA LEU A 61 6.75 9.06 38.14
C LEU A 61 7.59 9.62 36.98
N ALA A 62 8.45 10.59 37.27
CA ALA A 62 9.26 11.26 36.26
C ALA A 62 10.24 10.29 35.56
N GLU A 63 10.94 9.46 36.34
CA GLU A 63 11.89 8.46 35.83
C GLU A 63 11.17 7.42 34.98
N PHE A 64 10.06 6.87 35.49
CA PHE A 64 9.26 5.90 34.75
C PHE A 64 8.72 6.44 33.43
N THR A 65 8.20 7.67 33.41
CA THR A 65 7.66 8.26 32.17
C THR A 65 8.73 8.47 31.09
N ALA A 66 9.97 8.76 31.48
CA ALA A 66 11.07 8.92 30.54
C ALA A 66 11.47 7.57 29.92
N ASP A 67 11.66 6.54 30.75
CA ASP A 67 12.05 5.20 30.31
C ASP A 67 10.97 4.56 29.44
N CYS A 68 9.71 4.66 29.87
CA CYS A 68 8.56 4.20 29.10
C CYS A 68 8.46 4.92 27.75
N ALA A 69 8.69 6.24 27.70
CA ALA A 69 8.65 6.98 26.44
C ALA A 69 9.78 6.54 25.49
N GLN A 70 10.96 6.26 26.02
CA GLN A 70 12.09 5.72 25.26
C GLN A 70 11.78 4.33 24.72
N GLU A 71 11.14 3.46 25.51
CA GLU A 71 10.77 2.11 25.09
C GLU A 71 9.65 2.10 24.04
N ILE A 72 8.60 2.92 24.22
CA ILE A 72 7.54 3.08 23.22
C ILE A 72 8.16 3.53 21.88
N LYS A 73 9.09 4.48 21.94
CA LYS A 73 9.80 4.99 20.76
C LYS A 73 10.70 3.93 20.12
N SER A 74 11.47 3.17 20.91
CA SER A 74 12.39 2.16 20.40
C SER A 74 11.66 0.97 19.77
N LYS A 75 10.49 0.60 20.32
CA LYS A 75 9.62 -0.46 19.81
C LYS A 75 8.63 0.02 18.74
N ASN A 76 8.62 1.32 18.40
CA ASN A 76 7.68 1.93 17.45
C ASN A 76 6.19 1.65 17.78
N ILE A 77 5.85 1.65 19.07
CA ILE A 77 4.47 1.41 19.52
C ILE A 77 3.66 2.71 19.39
N SER A 78 2.46 2.63 18.82
CA SER A 78 1.61 3.81 18.64
C SER A 78 1.03 4.31 19.98
N PRO A 79 1.20 5.60 20.33
CA PRO A 79 0.58 6.18 21.53
C PRO A 79 -0.94 6.01 21.57
N SER A 80 -1.60 6.07 20.41
CA SER A 80 -3.06 5.93 20.33
C SER A 80 -3.53 4.50 20.61
N CYS A 81 -2.70 3.48 20.34
CA CYS A 81 -2.99 2.10 20.74
C CYS A 81 -2.96 1.98 22.26
N ILE A 82 -1.91 2.51 22.89
CA ILE A 82 -1.75 2.47 24.35
C ILE A 82 -2.90 3.19 25.05
N MET A 83 -3.32 4.36 24.56
CA MET A 83 -4.44 5.12 25.14
C MET A 83 -5.79 4.38 25.06
N LYS A 84 -5.93 3.38 24.17
CA LYS A 84 -7.13 2.53 24.06
C LYS A 84 -7.04 1.28 24.93
N ALA A 85 -5.85 0.91 25.40
CA ALA A 85 -5.65 -0.25 26.25
C ALA A 85 -6.36 -0.08 27.60
N LYS A 86 -6.99 -1.16 28.06
CA LYS A 86 -7.65 -1.24 29.38
C LYS A 86 -7.05 -2.34 30.26
N THR A 87 -6.37 -3.30 29.63
CA THR A 87 -5.81 -4.48 30.28
C THR A 87 -4.38 -4.72 29.82
N MET A 88 -3.65 -5.58 30.54
CA MET A 88 -2.30 -6.00 30.14
C MET A 88 -2.30 -6.71 28.77
N ALA A 89 -3.35 -7.47 28.46
CA ALA A 89 -3.50 -8.15 27.17
C ALA A 89 -3.62 -7.14 26.00
N ASP A 90 -4.28 -5.99 26.24
CA ASP A 90 -4.36 -4.93 25.22
C ASP A 90 -2.98 -4.31 24.94
N LEU A 91 -2.16 -4.14 25.97
CA LEU A 91 -0.78 -3.63 25.84
C LEU A 91 0.12 -4.60 25.09
N GLU A 92 0.01 -5.91 25.37
CA GLU A 92 0.69 -6.96 24.60
C GLU A 92 0.25 -6.93 23.13
N GLY A 93 -1.04 -6.71 22.87
CA GLY A 93 -1.59 -6.50 21.53
C GLY A 93 -0.98 -5.30 20.81
N CYS A 94 -0.77 -4.18 21.51
CA CYS A 94 -0.09 -3.00 20.94
C CYS A 94 1.37 -3.30 20.56
N GLU A 95 2.11 -4.07 21.37
CA GLU A 95 3.48 -4.47 21.03
C GLU A 95 3.51 -5.44 19.82
N ALA A 96 2.58 -6.40 19.76
CA ALA A 96 2.44 -7.31 18.63
C ALA A 96 2.15 -6.56 17.32
N GLN A 97 1.26 -5.56 17.36
CA GLN A 97 0.96 -4.69 16.22
C GLN A 97 2.18 -3.85 15.79
N ALA A 98 3.04 -3.44 16.72
CA ALA A 98 4.25 -2.71 16.38
C ALA A 98 5.28 -3.61 15.67
N LYS A 99 5.39 -4.88 16.08
CA LYS A 99 6.26 -5.88 15.44
C LYS A 99 5.83 -6.23 14.02
N THR A 100 4.53 -6.25 13.73
CA THR A 100 4.04 -6.45 12.35
C THR A 100 4.25 -5.21 11.49
N LYS A 101 4.13 -4.00 12.06
CA LYS A 101 4.39 -2.74 11.34
C LYS A 101 5.88 -2.48 11.05
N GLY A 102 6.80 -3.03 11.84
CA GLY A 102 8.26 -2.94 11.60
C GLY A 102 8.76 -3.64 10.34
N LYS A 103 7.90 -4.43 9.68
CA LYS A 103 8.14 -5.05 8.37
C LYS A 103 7.39 -4.37 7.22
N LYS A 104 6.75 -3.20 7.41
CA LYS A 104 6.36 -2.37 6.26
C LYS A 104 7.66 -1.95 5.57
N GLY A 105 7.94 -2.57 4.42
CA GLY A 105 9.13 -2.32 3.62
C GLY A 105 9.38 -0.83 3.50
N SER A 106 10.64 -0.43 3.67
CA SER A 106 11.18 0.90 3.39
C SER A 106 10.40 1.56 2.25
N GLY A 107 9.40 2.38 2.61
CA GLY A 107 8.46 2.94 1.67
C GLY A 107 9.22 3.70 0.60
N GLY A 108 9.19 3.20 -0.63
CA GLY A 108 9.51 4.02 -1.78
C GLY A 108 8.71 5.31 -1.62
N SER A 109 9.38 6.45 -1.75
CA SER A 109 8.70 7.75 -1.62
C SER A 109 7.43 7.75 -2.48
N ALA A 110 6.37 8.43 -2.05
CA ALA A 110 5.15 8.63 -2.84
C ALA A 110 5.43 8.84 -4.35
N LYS A 111 6.41 9.68 -4.66
CA LYS A 111 6.90 9.95 -6.03
C LYS A 111 7.37 8.72 -6.80
N ALA A 112 8.03 7.77 -6.14
CA ALA A 112 8.51 6.53 -6.75
C ALA A 112 7.34 5.59 -7.09
N LYS A 113 6.29 5.56 -6.24
CA LYS A 113 5.07 4.79 -6.51
C LYS A 113 4.31 5.38 -7.70
N THR A 114 4.05 6.70 -7.69
CA THR A 114 3.44 7.41 -8.82
C THR A 114 4.24 7.19 -10.13
N ALA A 115 5.58 7.25 -10.06
CA ALA A 115 6.44 7.06 -11.23
C ALA A 115 6.27 5.67 -11.86
N GLU A 116 6.10 4.62 -11.06
CA GLU A 116 5.85 3.27 -11.57
C GLU A 116 4.56 3.20 -12.40
N ALA A 117 3.46 3.76 -11.89
CA ALA A 117 2.19 3.80 -12.61
C ALA A 117 2.33 4.55 -13.94
N ILE A 118 2.92 5.74 -13.91
CA ILE A 118 3.12 6.59 -15.10
C ILE A 118 4.00 5.89 -16.14
N ASP A 119 5.16 5.36 -15.74
CA ASP A 119 6.12 4.72 -16.64
C ASP A 119 5.51 3.50 -17.34
N ASN A 120 4.75 2.69 -16.61
CA ASN A 120 4.13 1.49 -17.17
C ASN A 120 2.90 1.81 -18.04
N LEU A 121 2.10 2.81 -17.68
CA LEU A 121 1.04 3.33 -18.56
C LEU A 121 1.60 3.89 -19.86
N ASP A 122 2.76 4.57 -19.83
CA ASP A 122 3.42 5.07 -21.03
C ASP A 122 3.92 3.95 -21.94
N LYS A 123 4.51 2.89 -21.37
CA LYS A 123 4.92 1.70 -22.14
C LYS A 123 3.71 1.04 -22.81
N LEU A 124 2.63 0.82 -22.06
CA LEU A 124 1.40 0.23 -22.56
C LEU A 124 0.78 1.08 -23.68
N TYR A 125 0.69 2.40 -23.47
CA TYR A 125 0.15 3.32 -24.47
C TYR A 125 0.99 3.34 -25.75
N LYS A 126 2.32 3.37 -25.63
CA LYS A 126 3.22 3.29 -26.78
C LYS A 126 3.01 1.98 -27.54
N GLY A 127 2.89 0.85 -26.84
CA GLY A 127 2.55 -0.45 -27.43
C GLY A 127 1.23 -0.42 -28.17
N ALA A 128 0.20 0.20 -27.58
CA ALA A 128 -1.11 0.34 -28.19
C ALA A 128 -1.09 1.21 -29.45
N VAL A 129 -0.35 2.32 -29.44
CA VAL A 129 -0.18 3.18 -30.62
C VAL A 129 0.55 2.44 -31.73
N ILE A 130 1.64 1.74 -31.42
CA ILE A 130 2.36 0.90 -32.41
C ILE A 130 1.42 -0.16 -32.98
N TYR A 131 0.66 -0.84 -32.12
CA TYR A 131 -0.33 -1.82 -32.55
C TYR A 131 -1.36 -1.20 -33.47
N PHE A 132 -1.98 -0.07 -33.11
CA PHE A 132 -3.02 0.58 -33.88
C PHE A 132 -2.52 1.06 -35.25
N THR A 133 -1.35 1.70 -35.28
CA THR A 133 -0.77 2.33 -36.47
C THR A 133 -0.19 1.31 -37.48
N SER A 134 0.00 0.05 -37.06
CA SER A 134 0.53 -1.01 -37.91
C SER A 134 -0.59 -1.67 -38.74
N PRO A 135 -0.55 -1.59 -40.09
CA PRO A 135 -1.53 -2.29 -40.94
C PRO A 135 -1.43 -3.80 -40.74
N ARG A 136 -2.59 -4.46 -40.69
CA ARG A 136 -2.69 -5.92 -40.55
C ARG A 136 -3.61 -6.52 -41.60
N VAL A 137 -3.31 -7.75 -41.98
CA VAL A 137 -4.15 -8.57 -42.85
C VAL A 137 -4.62 -9.82 -42.10
N ASN A 138 -5.82 -10.29 -42.42
CA ASN A 138 -6.30 -11.60 -41.95
C ASN A 138 -5.64 -12.73 -42.75
N ARG A 139 -6.00 -13.98 -42.45
CA ARG A 139 -5.44 -15.17 -43.09
C ARG A 139 -5.74 -15.24 -44.59
N GLU A 140 -6.82 -14.60 -45.03
CA GLU A 140 -7.27 -14.52 -46.41
C GLU A 140 -6.62 -13.35 -47.17
N GLY A 141 -5.75 -12.56 -46.52
CA GLY A 141 -5.09 -11.38 -47.10
C GLY A 141 -5.93 -10.10 -47.12
N GLY A 142 -7.13 -10.13 -46.53
CA GLY A 142 -7.97 -8.96 -46.37
C GLY A 142 -7.46 -8.03 -45.27
N LEU A 143 -7.43 -6.72 -45.54
CA LEU A 143 -7.05 -5.72 -44.54
C LEU A 143 -8.01 -5.72 -43.36
N ILE A 144 -7.46 -5.82 -42.15
CA ILE A 144 -8.19 -5.69 -40.89
C ILE A 144 -8.38 -4.19 -40.62
N PRO A 145 -9.59 -3.74 -40.24
CA PRO A 145 -9.80 -2.36 -39.80
C PRO A 145 -8.82 -1.95 -38.69
N CYS A 146 -8.34 -0.71 -38.70
CA CYS A 146 -7.54 -0.18 -37.60
C CYS A 146 -8.31 -0.35 -36.30
N GLN A 147 -7.69 -0.99 -35.33
CA GLN A 147 -8.27 -1.23 -34.02
C GLN A 147 -7.14 -1.35 -33.00
N PHE A 148 -7.42 -0.93 -31.78
CA PHE A 148 -6.57 -1.24 -30.64
C PHE A 148 -6.68 -2.75 -30.33
N PRO A 149 -5.71 -3.36 -29.63
CA PRO A 149 -5.86 -4.76 -29.29
C PRO A 149 -7.10 -4.91 -28.42
N ASP A 150 -7.90 -5.93 -28.70
CA ASP A 150 -8.86 -6.41 -27.72
C ASP A 150 -8.05 -6.82 -26.50
N GLY A 151 -8.45 -6.33 -25.33
CA GLY A 151 -7.64 -6.38 -24.11
C GLY A 151 -7.27 -7.77 -23.61
N GLY A 152 -7.51 -8.87 -24.36
CA GLY A 152 -7.01 -10.25 -24.17
C GLY A 152 -7.50 -10.89 -22.87
N ALA A 153 -7.13 -10.29 -21.75
CA ALA A 153 -7.88 -10.33 -20.51
C ALA A 153 -9.14 -9.46 -20.67
N ALA A 154 -10.23 -10.02 -21.18
CA ALA A 154 -11.51 -9.34 -21.43
C ALA A 154 -11.96 -8.35 -20.32
N GLY A 155 -11.54 -7.09 -20.41
CA GLY A 155 -11.86 -6.00 -19.47
C GLY A 155 -11.39 -6.22 -18.03
N GLY A 156 -10.46 -7.14 -17.79
CA GLY A 156 -10.04 -7.55 -16.45
C GLY A 156 -8.79 -6.83 -15.95
N LEU A 157 -8.73 -6.62 -14.64
CA LEU A 157 -7.52 -6.18 -13.95
C LEU A 157 -6.47 -7.32 -13.96
N THR A 158 -5.20 -7.02 -14.24
CA THR A 158 -4.08 -7.97 -14.16
C THR A 158 -3.01 -7.44 -13.20
N PRO A 159 -2.62 -8.20 -12.16
CA PRO A 159 -3.23 -9.46 -11.74
C PRO A 159 -4.70 -9.30 -11.36
N ALA A 160 -5.48 -10.38 -11.45
CA ALA A 160 -6.90 -10.34 -11.10
C ALA A 160 -7.10 -10.17 -9.58
N PRO A 161 -8.15 -9.46 -9.13
CA PRO A 161 -8.49 -9.36 -7.71
C PRO A 161 -8.70 -10.73 -7.07
N GLY A 162 -8.43 -10.82 -5.77
CA GLY A 162 -8.70 -12.03 -5.00
C GLY A 162 -10.21 -12.35 -4.91
N PRO A 163 -10.59 -13.54 -4.44
CA PRO A 163 -12.01 -13.89 -4.22
C PRO A 163 -12.75 -12.98 -3.24
N ASP A 164 -12.01 -12.25 -2.39
CA ASP A 164 -12.52 -11.25 -1.45
C ASP A 164 -12.72 -9.87 -2.08
N GLY A 165 -12.45 -9.72 -3.38
CA GLY A 165 -12.58 -8.45 -4.11
C GLY A 165 -11.50 -7.42 -3.78
N LYS A 166 -10.50 -7.79 -2.96
CA LYS A 166 -9.39 -6.89 -2.63
C LYS A 166 -8.47 -6.70 -3.82
N HIS A 167 -7.78 -5.57 -3.79
CA HIS A 167 -6.69 -5.31 -4.72
C HIS A 167 -5.69 -6.48 -4.70
N PRO A 168 -5.24 -6.98 -5.87
CA PRO A 168 -4.38 -8.16 -5.95
C PRO A 168 -3.11 -8.04 -5.10
N CYS A 169 -2.50 -6.84 -5.07
CA CYS A 169 -1.27 -6.55 -4.34
C CYS A 169 -1.47 -6.39 -2.82
N CYS A 170 -2.70 -6.57 -2.33
CA CYS A 170 -3.07 -6.55 -0.91
C CYS A 170 -3.61 -7.90 -0.42
N GLY A 171 -3.44 -8.95 -1.24
CA GLY A 171 -4.03 -10.25 -1.00
C GLY A 171 -3.19 -11.35 -1.62
N ILE A 172 -3.82 -12.15 -2.49
CA ILE A 172 -3.25 -13.40 -3.00
C ILE A 172 -1.96 -13.21 -3.81
N ALA A 173 -1.72 -12.03 -4.36
CA ALA A 173 -0.54 -11.75 -5.16
C ALA A 173 0.61 -11.15 -4.33
N ASP A 174 0.44 -10.90 -3.03
CA ASP A 174 1.50 -10.42 -2.12
C ASP A 174 1.80 -11.51 -1.07
N ALA A 175 2.59 -12.52 -1.45
CA ALA A 175 2.86 -13.66 -0.59
C ALA A 175 3.85 -13.35 0.54
N ASP A 176 4.71 -12.34 0.37
CA ASP A 176 5.70 -11.94 1.37
C ASP A 176 5.22 -10.81 2.31
N GLY A 177 4.09 -10.18 1.98
CA GLY A 177 3.41 -9.18 2.78
C GLY A 177 4.10 -7.82 2.75
N ASP A 178 4.81 -7.49 1.67
CA ASP A 178 5.54 -6.25 1.51
C ASP A 178 4.72 -5.09 0.92
N GLY A 179 3.45 -5.36 0.56
CA GLY A 179 2.53 -4.40 -0.04
C GLY A 179 2.73 -4.24 -1.55
N ARG A 180 3.30 -5.24 -2.22
CA ARG A 180 3.47 -5.30 -3.68
C ARG A 180 2.95 -6.62 -4.21
N CYS A 181 2.51 -6.59 -5.45
CA CYS A 181 2.26 -7.81 -6.21
C CYS A 181 3.61 -8.48 -6.53
N ASP A 182 3.74 -9.74 -6.11
CA ASP A 182 4.80 -10.65 -6.51
C ASP A 182 4.88 -10.81 -8.02
N SER A 183 6.12 -10.96 -8.48
CA SER A 183 6.38 -11.22 -9.89
C SER A 183 5.81 -12.57 -10.31
N ASN A 184 4.89 -12.55 -11.26
CA ASN A 184 4.37 -13.75 -11.89
C ASN A 184 4.34 -13.56 -13.42
N PRO A 185 5.40 -13.96 -14.14
CA PRO A 185 5.49 -13.76 -15.59
C PRO A 185 4.34 -14.43 -16.38
N ASN A 186 3.72 -15.48 -15.82
CA ASN A 186 2.65 -16.20 -16.52
C ASN A 186 1.37 -15.37 -16.65
N VAL A 187 1.04 -14.49 -15.68
CA VAL A 187 -0.14 -13.61 -15.81
C VAL A 187 0.06 -12.53 -16.88
N TRP A 188 1.32 -12.19 -17.17
CA TRP A 188 1.71 -11.23 -18.20
C TRP A 188 2.00 -11.88 -19.55
N ALA A 189 1.94 -13.21 -19.64
CA ALA A 189 2.09 -13.94 -20.89
C ALA A 189 0.76 -14.11 -21.66
N ASP A 190 -0.36 -13.67 -21.07
CA ASP A 190 -1.68 -13.73 -21.69
C ASP A 190 -1.81 -12.75 -22.87
N HIS A 191 -2.69 -13.08 -23.83
CA HIS A 191 -2.71 -12.64 -25.22
C HIS A 191 -2.59 -11.12 -25.46
N ALA A 192 -3.06 -10.24 -24.57
CA ALA A 192 -2.97 -8.80 -24.79
C ALA A 192 -1.63 -8.16 -24.42
N TRP A 193 -0.95 -8.65 -23.39
CA TRP A 193 0.26 -7.99 -22.88
C TRP A 193 1.44 -8.11 -23.85
N PRO A 194 1.75 -9.28 -24.44
CA PRO A 194 2.78 -9.40 -25.46
C PRO A 194 2.47 -8.61 -26.72
N VAL A 195 1.19 -8.51 -27.09
CA VAL A 195 0.73 -7.72 -28.25
C VAL A 195 1.01 -6.22 -28.04
N LEU A 196 0.96 -5.75 -26.80
CA LEU A 196 1.35 -4.40 -26.40
C LEU A 196 2.86 -4.26 -26.10
N SER A 197 3.66 -5.32 -26.34
CA SER A 197 5.08 -5.36 -25.97
C SER A 197 5.32 -5.04 -24.49
N PHE A 198 4.39 -5.44 -23.63
CA PHE A 198 4.43 -5.21 -22.19
C PHE A 198 4.67 -6.52 -21.44
N GLN A 199 5.53 -6.45 -20.43
CA GLN A 199 5.80 -7.55 -19.49
C GLN A 199 6.21 -6.95 -18.15
N MET A 200 5.90 -7.66 -17.06
CA MET A 200 6.36 -7.32 -15.71
C MET A 200 7.16 -8.48 -15.14
N THR A 201 8.41 -8.22 -14.79
CA THR A 201 9.32 -9.22 -14.21
C THR A 201 9.64 -8.95 -12.75
N ASP A 202 9.35 -7.75 -12.26
CA ASP A 202 9.64 -7.32 -10.90
C ASP A 202 8.33 -7.19 -10.09
N GLN A 203 8.48 -7.11 -8.77
CA GLN A 203 7.37 -6.74 -7.88
C GLN A 203 6.88 -5.32 -8.22
N HIS A 204 5.58 -5.10 -8.11
CA HIS A 204 4.90 -3.87 -8.56
C HIS A 204 3.74 -3.51 -7.63
N TYR A 205 3.36 -2.23 -7.55
CA TYR A 205 2.25 -1.76 -6.70
C TYR A 205 0.91 -1.77 -7.43
N TYR A 206 0.92 -1.68 -8.75
CA TYR A 206 -0.29 -1.42 -9.54
C TYR A 206 -0.72 -2.62 -10.35
N ALA A 207 -2.01 -2.91 -10.36
CA ALA A 207 -2.60 -3.81 -11.32
C ALA A 207 -3.13 -3.01 -12.53
N TYR A 208 -3.02 -3.59 -13.72
CA TYR A 208 -3.25 -2.89 -14.98
C TYR A 208 -4.46 -3.45 -15.71
N ALA A 209 -5.20 -2.59 -16.40
CA ALA A 209 -6.32 -2.97 -17.26
C ALA A 209 -6.24 -2.23 -18.60
N VAL A 210 -6.65 -2.90 -19.67
CA VAL A 210 -6.74 -2.33 -21.03
C VAL A 210 -8.14 -2.56 -21.57
N GLU A 211 -8.84 -1.46 -21.81
CA GLU A 211 -10.19 -1.47 -22.39
C GLU A 211 -10.14 -0.79 -23.75
N SER A 212 -10.59 -1.48 -24.80
CA SER A 212 -10.66 -0.94 -26.14
C SER A 212 -12.03 -1.18 -26.77
N SER A 213 -12.44 -0.30 -27.68
CA SER A 213 -13.68 -0.45 -28.43
C SER A 213 -13.65 0.36 -29.71
N GLY A 214 -14.56 0.04 -30.63
CA GLY A 214 -14.65 0.69 -31.93
C GLY A 214 -13.54 0.25 -32.90
N THR A 215 -13.64 0.72 -34.13
CA THR A 215 -12.65 0.50 -35.20
C THR A 215 -12.54 1.76 -36.04
N LEU A 216 -11.49 1.88 -36.86
CA LEU A 216 -11.25 3.04 -37.71
C LEU A 216 -11.30 4.34 -36.88
N GLY A 217 -11.94 5.40 -37.36
CA GLY A 217 -12.06 6.67 -36.65
C GLY A 217 -12.83 6.63 -35.32
N ASP A 218 -13.59 5.56 -35.06
CA ASP A 218 -14.34 5.37 -33.80
C ASP A 218 -13.56 4.58 -32.74
N ALA A 219 -12.35 4.11 -33.07
CA ALA A 219 -11.57 3.31 -32.13
C ALA A 219 -11.11 4.17 -30.94
N LYS A 220 -11.23 3.61 -29.73
CA LYS A 220 -10.75 4.20 -28.48
C LYS A 220 -10.10 3.16 -27.60
N ILE A 221 -9.17 3.60 -26.77
CA ILE A 221 -8.50 2.80 -25.75
C ILE A 221 -8.41 3.56 -24.43
N THR A 222 -8.64 2.87 -23.33
CA THR A 222 -8.37 3.32 -21.97
C THR A 222 -7.44 2.31 -21.32
N ILE A 223 -6.31 2.80 -20.83
CA ILE A 223 -5.31 2.02 -20.12
C ILE A 223 -5.31 2.55 -18.69
N SER A 224 -5.57 1.66 -17.74
CA SER A 224 -5.71 2.02 -16.34
C SER A 224 -4.67 1.29 -15.49
N ALA A 225 -4.17 1.97 -14.47
CA ALA A 225 -3.37 1.40 -13.39
C ALA A 225 -4.10 1.69 -12.08
N TYR A 226 -4.36 0.64 -11.31
CA TYR A 226 -5.04 0.69 -10.02
C TYR A 226 -4.06 0.20 -8.96
N GLY A 227 -3.97 0.90 -7.84
CA GLY A 227 -3.13 0.52 -6.71
C GLY A 227 -3.88 0.74 -5.42
N ASP A 228 -3.70 -0.13 -4.44
CA ASP A 228 -4.17 0.05 -3.06
C ASP A 228 -2.90 0.03 -2.19
N LEU A 229 -2.38 1.23 -1.88
CA LEU A 229 -0.99 1.38 -1.45
C LEU A 229 -0.78 1.06 0.03
N ASP A 230 -1.85 1.00 0.81
CA ASP A 230 -1.82 0.64 2.22
C ASP A 230 -2.83 -0.45 2.63
N CYS A 231 -3.55 -1.01 1.66
CA CYS A 231 -4.47 -2.13 1.78
C CYS A 231 -5.73 -1.82 2.59
N ASP A 232 -6.25 -0.60 2.48
CA ASP A 232 -7.47 -0.15 3.14
C ASP A 232 -8.72 -0.26 2.24
N GLY A 233 -8.55 -0.59 0.96
CA GLY A 233 -9.62 -0.75 -0.02
C GLY A 233 -9.96 0.52 -0.80
N VAL A 234 -9.25 1.63 -0.60
CA VAL A 234 -9.26 2.81 -1.46
C VAL A 234 -8.21 2.63 -2.55
N TRP A 235 -8.55 2.99 -3.79
CA TRP A 235 -7.69 2.72 -4.95
C TRP A 235 -7.16 4.02 -5.55
N SER A 236 -5.84 4.16 -5.53
CA SER A 236 -5.12 5.05 -6.44
C SER A 236 -5.38 4.66 -7.89
N THR A 237 -5.94 5.57 -8.69
CA THR A 237 -6.29 5.31 -10.10
C THR A 237 -5.57 6.25 -11.04
N PHE A 238 -4.84 5.67 -12.00
CA PHE A 238 -4.20 6.40 -13.08
C PHE A 238 -4.73 5.90 -14.41
N GLN A 239 -5.07 6.80 -15.33
CA GLN A 239 -5.56 6.41 -16.64
C GLN A 239 -4.91 7.20 -17.76
N LYS A 240 -4.71 6.52 -18.88
CA LYS A 240 -4.30 7.11 -20.16
C LYS A 240 -5.28 6.70 -21.25
N ILE A 241 -5.82 7.70 -21.94
CA ILE A 241 -6.90 7.52 -22.92
C ILE A 241 -6.38 7.90 -24.31
N GLY A 242 -6.66 7.07 -25.31
CA GLY A 242 -6.32 7.31 -26.72
C GLY A 242 -7.53 7.17 -27.63
N PHE A 243 -7.55 7.95 -28.70
CA PHE A 243 -8.61 7.91 -29.71
C PHE A 243 -7.98 7.77 -31.10
N ALA A 244 -8.65 7.09 -32.01
CA ALA A 244 -8.27 7.15 -33.41
C ALA A 244 -8.53 8.53 -34.01
N ASP A 245 -7.71 8.90 -34.99
CA ASP A 245 -8.02 10.01 -35.86
C ASP A 245 -9.25 9.70 -36.72
N GLU A 246 -10.11 10.69 -36.95
CA GLU A 246 -11.35 10.50 -37.73
C GLU A 246 -11.07 10.06 -39.18
N GLY A 247 -9.91 10.45 -39.73
CA GLY A 247 -9.44 10.03 -41.05
C GLY A 247 -8.90 8.59 -41.11
N SER A 248 -8.89 7.85 -39.99
CA SER A 248 -8.35 6.49 -39.96
C SER A 248 -9.12 5.56 -40.89
N SER A 249 -8.42 4.93 -41.82
CA SER A 249 -8.93 4.01 -42.83
C SER A 249 -8.18 2.68 -42.75
N ARG A 250 -8.61 1.64 -43.48
CA ARG A 250 -7.91 0.34 -43.50
C ARG A 250 -6.44 0.40 -43.98
N VAL A 251 -6.04 1.51 -44.60
CA VAL A 251 -4.69 1.70 -45.17
C VAL A 251 -3.87 2.68 -44.33
N GLU A 252 -4.53 3.60 -43.64
CA GLU A 252 -3.90 4.67 -42.87
C GLU A 252 -4.51 4.71 -41.48
N CYS A 253 -3.77 4.22 -40.49
CA CYS A 253 -4.18 4.21 -39.09
C CYS A 253 -3.43 5.34 -38.36
N SER A 254 -4.15 6.30 -37.80
CA SER A 254 -3.56 7.40 -37.01
C SER A 254 -4.28 7.56 -35.66
N VAL A 255 -3.54 7.97 -34.63
CA VAL A 255 -4.06 8.15 -33.27
C VAL A 255 -4.02 9.64 -32.90
N LYS A 256 -5.08 10.13 -32.26
CA LYS A 256 -5.17 11.47 -31.64
C LYS A 256 -5.30 11.35 -30.10
N GLY A 257 -4.72 12.30 -29.38
CA GLY A 257 -4.65 12.31 -27.90
C GLY A 257 -3.51 11.45 -27.34
N SER A 258 -3.44 11.13 -26.05
CA SER A 258 -3.37 12.06 -24.90
C SER A 258 -1.90 12.16 -24.43
N SER A 259 -1.41 13.39 -24.20
CA SER A 259 -0.17 13.63 -23.46
C SER A 259 -0.37 13.67 -21.94
N ALA A 260 -1.63 13.69 -21.49
CA ALA A 260 -2.03 13.84 -20.11
C ALA A 260 -2.55 12.53 -19.52
N PHE A 261 -2.44 12.43 -18.20
CA PHE A 261 -3.02 11.36 -17.39
C PHE A 261 -4.25 11.89 -16.67
N TYR A 262 -5.27 11.04 -16.54
CA TYR A 262 -6.25 11.20 -15.48
C TYR A 262 -5.68 10.54 -14.23
N VAL A 263 -5.80 11.23 -13.08
CA VAL A 263 -5.33 10.76 -11.79
C VAL A 263 -6.44 10.99 -10.79
N ASP A 264 -6.78 9.95 -10.05
CA ASP A 264 -7.69 9.97 -8.93
C ASP A 264 -6.98 9.34 -7.73
N GLU A 265 -7.06 9.98 -6.57
CA GLU A 265 -6.56 9.41 -5.32
C GLU A 265 -5.07 8.97 -5.38
N GLU A 266 -4.17 9.84 -5.87
CA GLU A 266 -2.77 9.51 -6.27
C GLU A 266 -1.97 8.65 -5.26
N LEU A 267 -2.26 8.76 -3.96
CA LEU A 267 -1.50 8.14 -2.87
C LEU A 267 -2.36 7.37 -1.87
N GLU A 268 -3.57 6.99 -2.27
CA GLU A 268 -4.50 6.23 -1.43
C GLU A 268 -4.22 4.72 -1.52
#